data_AF-X1L8A0-F1
#
_entry.id   AF-X1L8A0-F1
#
_cell.length_a   1.000
_cell.length_b   1.000
_cell.length_c   1.000
_cell.angle_alpha   90.00
_cell.angle_beta   90.00
_cell.angle_gamma   90.00
#
_symmetry.space_group_name_H-M   'P 1'
#
loop_
_entity.id
_entity.type
_entity.pdbx_description
1 polymer ?
#
loop_
_entity_poly.entity_id
_entity_poly.type
_entity_poly.pdbx_seq_one_letter_code
_entity_poly.pdbx_strand_id
1 'polypeptide(L)' 'MYEPRTYRHWINYKDLVSFNIVVKETDLYICASSNLKRKAYRLVLKYRDKLEGYIEQHPAF' A
#
# COMPACT_ATOMS: atom_id res chain seq x y z
N MET A 1 8.37 -3.94 16.30
CA MET A 1 9.72 -3.42 16.01
C MET A 1 9.66 -2.77 14.64
N TYR A 2 10.14 -1.53 14.48
CA TYR A 2 10.15 -0.85 13.17
C TYR A 2 11.39 -1.30 12.39
N GLU A 3 11.20 -1.81 11.18
CA GLU A 3 12.30 -2.13 10.27
C GLU A 3 12.43 -1.05 9.19
N PRO A 4 13.61 -0.42 9.04
CA PRO A 4 13.83 0.59 8.02
C PRO A 4 13.81 -0.04 6.63
N ARG A 5 12.95 0.50 5.74
CA ARG A 5 12.76 -0.01 4.37
C ARG A 5 13.78 0.59 3.40
N THR A 6 15.05 0.33 3.65
CA THR A 6 16.19 0.89 2.90
C THR A 6 16.19 0.52 1.42
N TYR A 7 15.66 -0.66 1.06
CA TYR A 7 15.50 -1.13 -0.32
C TYR A 7 14.69 -0.18 -1.21
N ARG A 8 13.79 0.65 -0.63
CA ARG A 8 12.97 1.61 -1.38
C ARG A 8 13.80 2.71 -2.04
N HIS A 9 15.00 2.99 -1.51
CA HIS A 9 15.90 3.98 -2.05
C HIS A 9 16.70 3.49 -3.27
N TRP A 10 16.71 2.17 -3.53
CA TRP A 10 17.40 1.60 -4.68
C TRP A 10 16.64 1.83 -5.99
N ILE A 11 15.35 2.15 -5.90
CA ILE A 11 14.48 2.41 -7.05
C ILE A 11 14.47 3.92 -7.29
N ASN A 12 15.28 4.39 -8.23
CA ASN A 12 15.29 5.79 -8.65
C ASN A 12 15.24 5.87 -10.18
N TYR A 13 14.02 5.93 -10.71
CA TYR A 13 13.78 6.20 -12.13
C TYR A 13 13.42 7.67 -12.30
N LYS A 14 14.17 8.39 -13.14
CA LYS A 14 14.02 9.85 -13.33
C LYS A 14 12.60 10.29 -13.73
N ASP A 15 11.85 9.41 -14.40
CA ASP A 15 10.53 9.73 -14.96
C ASP A 15 9.35 9.22 -14.13
N LEU A 16 9.60 8.64 -12.94
CA LEU A 16 8.54 8.10 -12.09
C LEU A 16 8.37 8.92 -10.81
N VAL A 17 7.11 9.14 -10.45
CA VAL A 17 6.72 9.69 -9.15
C VAL A 17 6.59 8.54 -8.17
N SER A 18 7.45 8.54 -7.14
CA SER A 18 7.40 7.60 -6.04
C SER A 18 6.52 8.11 -4.90
N PHE A 19 5.64 7.27 -4.37
CA PHE A 19 4.82 7.57 -3.21
C PHE A 19 4.49 6.32 -2.39
N ASN A 20 4.21 6.55 -1.11
CA ASN A 20 3.92 5.52 -0.12
C ASN A 20 2.46 5.59 0.37
N ILE A 21 1.90 4.42 0.65
CA ILE A 21 0.55 4.22 1.19
C ILE A 21 0.64 3.24 2.34
N VAL A 22 0.31 3.69 3.54
CA VAL A 22 0.33 2.88 4.75
C VAL A 22 -1.07 2.90 5.36
N VAL A 23 -1.68 1.71 5.48
CA VAL A 23 -2.97 1.49 6.13
C VAL A 23 -2.85 0.21 6.96
N LYS A 24 -2.80 0.36 8.29
CA LYS A 24 -2.50 -0.73 9.22
C LYS A 24 -1.23 -1.48 8.76
N GLU A 25 -1.32 -2.77 8.48
CA GLU A 25 -0.21 -3.63 8.02
C GLU A 25 0.10 -3.47 6.53
N THR A 26 -0.83 -2.92 5.74
CA THR A 26 -0.62 -2.70 4.30
C THR A 26 0.27 -1.49 4.09
N ASP A 27 1.53 -1.71 3.74
CA ASP A 27 2.51 -0.65 3.44
C ASP A 27 3.08 -0.85 2.03
N LEU A 28 2.56 -0.05 1.09
CA LEU A 28 2.91 -0.05 -0.32
C LEU A 28 3.88 1.09 -0.64
N TYR A 29 4.87 0.79 -1.49
CA TYR A 29 5.71 1.78 -2.16
C TYR A 29 5.47 1.65 -3.66
N ILE A 30 4.97 2.73 -4.28
CA ILE A 30 4.54 2.73 -5.67
C ILE A 30 5.33 3.78 -6.44
N CYS A 31 5.87 3.37 -7.59
CA CYS A 31 6.47 4.26 -8.59
C CYS A 31 5.57 4.25 -9.82
N ALA A 32 5.08 5.41 -10.24
CA ALA A 32 4.20 5.53 -11.40
C ALA A 32 4.50 6.80 -12.21
N SER A 33 4.08 6.83 -13.47
CA SER A 33 4.26 8.01 -14.34
C SER A 33 3.51 9.26 -13.87
N SER A 34 2.58 9.13 -12.91
CA SER A 34 1.88 10.25 -12.29
C SER A 34 1.53 9.93 -10.83
N ASN A 35 1.20 10.97 -10.06
CA ASN A 35 0.83 10.79 -8.66
C ASN A 35 -0.59 10.19 -8.52
N LEU A 36 -0.64 8.88 -8.28
CA LEU A 36 -1.89 8.14 -8.09
C LEU A 36 -2.22 7.89 -6.60
N LYS A 37 -1.55 8.57 -5.67
CA LYS A 37 -1.65 8.31 -4.22
C LYS A 37 -3.09 8.27 -3.72
N ARG A 38 -3.92 9.26 -4.11
CA ARG A 38 -5.33 9.32 -3.69
C ARG A 38 -6.16 8.14 -4.22
N LYS A 39 -5.95 7.73 -5.47
CA LYS A 39 -6.65 6.61 -6.09
C LYS A 39 -6.27 5.29 -5.42
N ALA A 40 -4.96 5.06 -5.26
CA ALA A 40 -4.46 3.85 -4.65
C ALA A 40 -4.84 3.75 -3.16
N TYR A 41 -4.83 4.85 -2.41
CA TYR A 41 -5.31 4.87 -1.01
C TYR A 41 -6.78 4.42 -0.89
N ARG A 42 -7.66 4.94 -1.75
CA ARG A 42 -9.07 4.52 -1.79
C ARG A 42 -9.24 3.04 -2.11
N LEU A 43 -8.43 2.49 -3.02
CA LEU A 43 -8.47 1.08 -3.36
C LEU A 43 -7.97 0.19 -2.21
N VAL A 44 -6.90 0.59 -1.52
CA VAL A 44 -6.41 -0.12 -0.33
C VAL A 44 -7.51 -0.20 0.72
N LEU A 45 -8.17 0.91 1.04
CA LEU A 45 -9.30 0.88 1.98
C LEU A 45 -10.42 -0.05 1.51
N LYS A 46 -10.85 0.08 0.24
CA LYS A 46 -11.93 -0.74 -0.32
C LYS A 46 -11.65 -2.25 -0.22
N TYR A 47 -10.43 -2.69 -0.53
CA TYR A 47 -10.11 -4.12 -0.52
C TYR A 47 -9.80 -4.64 0.89
N ARG A 48 -9.22 -3.80 1.77
CA ARG A 48 -9.08 -4.15 3.17
C ARG A 48 -10.43 -4.34 3.85
N ASP A 49 -11.37 -3.42 3.66
CA ASP A 49 -12.72 -3.52 4.20
C ASP A 49 -13.41 -4.84 3.80
N LYS A 50 -13.27 -5.23 2.53
CA LYS A 50 -13.76 -6.53 2.05
C LYS A 50 -13.08 -7.73 2.70
N LEU A 51 -11.76 -7.68 2.88
CA LEU A 51 -11.00 -8.77 3.50
C LEU A 51 -11.31 -8.87 5.00
N GLU A 52 -11.31 -7.74 5.70
CA GLU A 52 -11.63 -7.67 7.13
C GLU A 52 -13.06 -8.16 7.38
N GLY A 53 -14.04 -7.70 6.60
CA GLY A 53 -15.42 -8.19 6.71
C GLY A 53 -15.57 -9.68 6.36
N TYR A 54 -14.74 -10.23 5.47
CA TYR A 54 -14.73 -11.67 5.20
C TYR A 54 -14.18 -12.47 6.39
N ILE A 55 -13.05 -12.03 6.96
CA ILE A 55 -12.40 -12.63 8.14
C ILE A 55 -13.38 -12.65 9.32
N GLU A 56 -14.08 -11.54 9.57
CA GLU A 56 -15.09 -11.43 10.63
C GLU A 56 -16.21 -12.47 10.48
N GLN A 57 -16.65 -12.73 9.25
CA GLN A 57 -17.72 -13.71 8.96
C GLN A 57 -17.21 -15.16 8.91
N HIS A 58 -15.91 -15.38 8.77
CA HIS A 58 -15.30 -16.70 8.64
C HIS A 58 -14.14 -16.86 9.64
N PRO A 59 -14.42 -17.09 10.94
CA PRO A 59 -13.38 -17.12 11.99
C PRO A 59 -12.29 -18.21 11.84
N ALA A 60 -12.47 -19.17 10.94
CA ALA A 60 -11.49 -20.21 10.64
C ALA A 60 -10.50 -19.82 9.52
N PHE A 61 -10.75 -18.71 8.83
CA PHE A 61 -9.81 -18.08 7.91
C PHE A 61 -8.78 -17.28 8.70
#